data_AF-A0A1F8TD43-F1
#
_entry.id   AF-A0A1F8TD43-F1
#
_cell.length_a   1.000
_cell.length_b   1.000
_cell.length_c   1.000
_cell.angle_alpha   90.00
_cell.angle_beta   90.00
_cell.angle_gamma   90.00
#
_symmetry.space_group_name_H-M   'P 1'
#
loop_
_entity.id
_entity.type
_entity.pdbx_description
1 polymer ?
#
loop_
_entity_poly.entity_id
_entity_poly.type
_entity_poly.pdbx_seq_one_letter_code
_entity_poly.pdbx_strand_id
1 'polypeptide(L)'
;MPIEIIDLNFLPGVGVPRVYGIFRNIGEFEVSTVEIAIFFHDANGEVTGMASGFSYFQRTAPGEVTPFDIPFLEGVPEEFASVSFGARWNPAEEDDNIRRQGFEVEVLKEDQDSFAHEIDISVTNNNERTARTVFFGTLFYNAGGRLIGLDLSSVDDLEAGETDFLKLSYPFEFLAEPEFDHYEILLEGYLPSP
;
A
#
# COMPACT_ATOMS: atom_id res chain seq x y z
N MET A 1 -0.37 -21.08 -0.74
CA MET A 1 -0.76 -19.80 -0.12
C MET A 1 -1.29 -18.94 -1.26
N PRO A 2 -2.50 -18.38 -1.21
CA PRO A 2 -3.00 -17.54 -2.30
C PRO A 2 -2.34 -16.15 -2.30
N ILE A 3 -1.32 -15.92 -1.47
CA ILE A 3 -0.62 -14.65 -1.35
C ILE A 3 0.83 -14.87 -1.74
N GLU A 4 1.33 -14.01 -2.61
CA GLU A 4 2.73 -13.93 -3.01
C GLU A 4 3.22 -12.51 -2.70
N ILE A 5 4.28 -12.37 -1.88
CA ILE A 5 4.95 -11.08 -1.72
C ILE A 5 5.73 -10.81 -3.01
N ILE A 6 5.37 -9.73 -3.71
CA ILE A 6 5.96 -9.38 -5.01
C ILE A 6 7.21 -8.54 -4.83
N ASP A 7 7.16 -7.57 -3.91
CA ASP A 7 8.27 -6.70 -3.59
C ASP A 7 8.14 -6.18 -2.15
N LEU A 8 9.28 -5.78 -1.58
CA LEU A 8 9.37 -5.18 -0.26
C LEU A 8 10.63 -4.34 -0.11
N ASN A 9 10.56 -3.36 0.78
CA ASN A 9 11.67 -2.49 1.07
C ASN A 9 11.66 -2.05 2.53
N PHE A 10 12.83 -1.61 2.99
CA PHE A 10 13.08 -1.21 4.36
C PHE A 10 13.40 0.28 4.36
N LEU A 11 12.66 1.05 5.17
CA LEU A 11 12.99 2.45 5.44
C LEU A 11 13.50 2.55 6.88
N PRO A 12 14.82 2.53 7.09
CA PRO A 12 15.41 2.64 8.43
C PRO A 12 15.51 4.11 8.93
N GLY A 13 15.30 5.11 8.06
CA GLY A 13 15.93 6.42 8.22
C GLY A 13 15.07 7.62 8.65
N VAL A 14 13.74 7.52 8.69
CA VAL A 14 12.88 8.67 9.05
C VAL A 14 11.70 8.22 9.92
N GLY A 15 11.72 8.60 11.19
CA GLY A 15 10.70 8.21 12.16
C GLY A 15 10.85 6.76 12.66
N VAL A 16 9.74 6.04 12.78
CA VAL A 16 9.74 4.61 13.15
C VAL A 16 10.21 3.80 11.93
N PRO A 17 11.26 2.95 12.05
CA PRO A 17 11.67 2.06 10.98
C PRO A 17 10.47 1.26 10.48
N ARG A 18 10.36 1.05 9.17
CA ARG A 18 9.21 0.34 8.62
C ARG A 18 9.60 -0.59 7.49
N VAL A 19 8.82 -1.65 7.35
CA VAL A 19 8.85 -2.53 6.18
C VAL A 19 7.55 -2.35 5.45
N TYR A 20 7.64 -1.95 4.20
CA TYR A 20 6.50 -1.85 3.31
C TYR A 20 6.75 -2.71 2.09
N GLY A 21 5.67 -3.06 1.42
CA GLY A 21 5.74 -3.91 0.25
C GLY A 21 4.40 -4.06 -0.40
N ILE A 22 4.37 -4.93 -1.39
CA ILE A 22 3.18 -5.32 -2.11
C ILE A 22 3.07 -6.83 -2.15
N PHE A 23 1.85 -7.33 -1.98
CA PHE A 23 1.54 -8.73 -2.26
C PHE A 23 0.53 -8.82 -3.38
N ARG A 24 0.52 -9.95 -4.08
CA ARG A 24 -0.49 -10.33 -5.06
C ARG A 24 -1.33 -11.46 -4.53
N ASN A 25 -2.64 -11.40 -4.78
CA ASN A 25 -3.49 -12.57 -4.64
C ASN A 25 -3.33 -13.49 -5.86
N ILE A 26 -2.65 -14.63 -5.69
CA ILE A 26 -2.46 -15.67 -6.71
C ILE A 26 -3.48 -16.82 -6.60
N GLY A 27 -4.46 -16.69 -5.70
CA GLY A 27 -5.55 -17.64 -5.53
C GLY A 27 -6.71 -17.42 -6.51
N GLU A 28 -7.78 -18.19 -6.32
CA GLU A 28 -8.99 -18.12 -7.15
C GLU A 28 -10.10 -17.26 -6.53
N PHE A 29 -9.97 -16.90 -5.25
CA PHE A 29 -10.98 -16.15 -4.50
C PHE A 29 -10.44 -14.82 -4.05
N GLU A 30 -11.31 -13.81 -3.98
CA GLU A 30 -10.99 -12.56 -3.28
C GLU A 30 -10.64 -12.85 -1.82
N VAL A 31 -9.58 -12.22 -1.33
CA VAL A 31 -9.17 -12.30 0.07
C VAL A 31 -9.55 -11.02 0.80
N SER A 32 -9.96 -11.15 2.06
CA SER A 32 -10.11 -10.01 2.96
C SER A 32 -8.76 -9.55 3.50
N THR A 33 -8.76 -8.57 4.40
CA THR A 33 -7.57 -8.02 5.06
C THR A 33 -6.56 -9.11 5.42
N VAL A 34 -5.36 -8.99 4.87
CA VAL A 34 -4.28 -9.95 5.05
C VAL A 34 -3.38 -9.47 6.17
N GLU A 35 -3.16 -10.30 7.17
CA GLU A 35 -2.13 -10.07 8.18
C GLU A 35 -0.80 -10.63 7.68
N ILE A 36 0.24 -9.82 7.70
CA ILE A 36 1.58 -10.16 7.24
C ILE A 36 2.50 -10.09 8.45
N ALA A 37 3.26 -11.16 8.66
CA ALA A 37 4.32 -11.25 9.66
C ALA A 37 5.68 -11.36 8.96
N ILE A 38 6.63 -10.58 9.43
CA ILE A 38 8.01 -10.53 8.93
C ILE A 38 8.92 -11.08 10.02
N PHE A 39 9.82 -11.98 9.65
CA PHE A 39 10.81 -12.58 10.54
C PHE A 39 12.21 -12.31 10.00
N PHE A 40 13.07 -11.73 10.84
CA PHE A 40 14.49 -11.57 10.55
C PHE A 40 15.26 -12.74 11.12
N HIS A 41 16.20 -13.27 10.33
CA HIS A 41 17.01 -14.41 10.73
C HIS A 41 18.49 -14.03 10.75
N ASP A 42 19.22 -14.52 11.75
CA ASP A 42 20.68 -14.48 11.75
C ASP A 42 21.29 -15.48 10.76
N ALA A 43 22.63 -15.53 10.69
CA ALA A 43 23.35 -16.46 9.83
C ALA A 43 23.16 -17.95 10.19
N ASN A 44 22.68 -18.24 11.41
CA ASN A 44 22.36 -19.59 11.87
C ASN A 44 20.90 -19.97 11.58
N GLY A 45 20.09 -19.04 11.08
CA GLY A 45 18.66 -19.21 10.80
C GLY A 45 17.75 -18.92 12.00
N GLU A 46 18.29 -18.47 13.12
CA GLU A 46 17.52 -18.12 14.32
C GLU A 46 16.80 -16.79 14.13
N VAL A 47 15.55 -16.70 14.62
CA VAL A 47 14.76 -15.47 14.52
C VAL A 47 15.32 -14.44 15.50
N THR A 48 15.84 -13.32 14.98
CA THR A 48 16.39 -12.20 15.76
C THR A 48 15.43 -11.03 15.93
N GLY A 49 14.37 -10.99 15.12
CA GLY A 49 13.35 -9.95 15.19
C GLY A 49 12.09 -10.36 14.43
N MET A 50 10.97 -9.79 14.85
CA MET A 50 9.66 -10.03 14.23
C MET A 50 8.79 -8.78 14.35
N ALA A 51 8.03 -8.48 13.30
CA ALA A 51 6.86 -7.62 13.43
C ALA A 51 5.76 -8.12 12.50
N SER A 52 4.55 -7.62 12.73
CA SER A 52 3.38 -7.94 11.94
C SER A 52 2.51 -6.72 11.76
N GLY A 53 1.80 -6.68 10.63
CA GLY A 53 0.78 -5.68 10.37
C GLY A 53 -0.22 -6.20 9.36
N PHE A 54 -1.05 -5.29 8.85
CA PHE A 54 -2.14 -5.64 7.96
C PHE A 54 -1.95 -5.02 6.58
N SER A 55 -2.56 -5.64 5.58
CA SER A 55 -2.76 -5.04 4.28
C SER A 55 -3.49 -3.70 4.42
N TYR A 56 -3.09 -2.73 3.60
CA TYR A 56 -3.71 -1.41 3.64
C TYR A 56 -5.15 -1.45 3.14
N PHE A 57 -5.38 -2.20 2.06
CA PHE A 57 -6.72 -2.46 1.53
C PHE A 57 -7.33 -3.71 2.16
N GLN A 58 -8.65 -3.71 2.28
CA GLN A 58 -9.43 -4.77 2.90
C GLN A 58 -9.80 -5.88 1.92
N ARG A 59 -9.83 -5.60 0.62
CA ARG A 59 -10.20 -6.56 -0.43
C ARG A 59 -9.06 -6.71 -1.40
N THR A 60 -8.73 -7.93 -1.80
CA THR A 60 -7.77 -8.16 -2.90
C THR A 60 -8.30 -9.28 -3.80
N ALA A 61 -8.77 -8.93 -4.99
CA ALA A 61 -9.27 -9.90 -5.96
C ALA A 61 -8.12 -10.72 -6.58
N PRO A 62 -8.41 -11.88 -7.19
CA PRO A 62 -7.40 -12.66 -7.92
C PRO A 62 -6.62 -11.82 -8.94
N GLY A 63 -5.30 -11.89 -8.88
CA GLY A 63 -4.36 -11.13 -9.73
C GLY A 63 -4.07 -9.72 -9.23
N GLU A 64 -4.88 -9.15 -8.35
CA GLU A 64 -4.66 -7.81 -7.81
C GLU A 64 -3.50 -7.76 -6.83
N VAL A 65 -2.88 -6.58 -6.77
CA VAL A 65 -1.84 -6.25 -5.79
C VAL A 65 -2.39 -5.37 -4.68
N THR A 66 -1.79 -5.48 -3.50
CA THR A 66 -2.18 -4.72 -2.31
C THR A 66 -0.95 -4.32 -1.53
N PRO A 67 -0.81 -3.02 -1.16
CA PRO A 67 0.28 -2.60 -0.32
C PRO A 67 0.06 -2.97 1.14
N PHE A 68 1.16 -3.07 1.87
CA PHE A 68 1.20 -3.15 3.32
C PHE A 68 2.33 -2.25 3.84
N ASP A 69 2.15 -1.73 5.05
CA ASP A 69 3.17 -0.97 5.78
C ASP A 69 3.20 -1.46 7.23
N ILE A 70 4.36 -1.95 7.66
CA ILE A 70 4.58 -2.56 8.97
C ILE A 70 5.61 -1.74 9.74
N PRO A 71 5.18 -0.97 10.75
CA PRO A 71 6.11 -0.24 11.60
C PRO A 71 6.85 -1.19 12.55
N PHE A 72 8.15 -1.03 12.64
CA PHE A 72 9.05 -1.69 13.58
C PHE A 72 9.33 -0.76 14.77
N LEU A 73 8.38 -0.74 15.71
CA LEU A 73 8.45 0.10 16.91
C LEU A 73 9.66 -0.22 17.81
N GLU A 74 10.10 -1.48 17.81
CA GLU A 74 11.28 -1.95 18.55
C GLU A 74 12.59 -1.79 17.76
N GLY A 75 12.51 -1.26 16.53
CA GLY A 75 13.62 -1.17 15.59
C GLY A 75 13.73 -2.42 14.69
N VAL A 76 14.33 -2.23 13.52
CA VAL A 76 14.75 -3.34 12.66
C VAL A 76 16.11 -3.84 13.17
N PRO A 77 16.35 -5.17 13.27
CA PRO A 77 17.67 -5.68 13.62
C PRO A 77 18.77 -5.09 12.73
N GLU A 78 19.84 -4.55 13.32
CA GLU A 78 20.94 -3.90 12.57
C GLU A 78 21.63 -4.88 11.61
N GLU A 79 21.69 -6.15 12.00
CA GLU A 79 22.26 -7.23 11.21
C GLU A 79 21.28 -8.41 11.14
N PHE A 80 21.00 -8.85 9.92
CA PHE A 80 20.29 -10.09 9.63
C PHE A 80 20.86 -10.71 8.35
N ALA A 81 20.83 -12.04 8.27
CA ALA A 81 21.29 -12.77 7.08
C ALA A 81 20.17 -13.00 6.07
N SER A 82 18.92 -13.11 6.55
CA SER A 82 17.76 -13.32 5.68
C SER A 82 16.46 -12.86 6.33
N VAL A 83 15.42 -12.73 5.52
CA VAL A 83 14.06 -12.39 5.94
C VAL A 83 13.10 -13.45 5.42
N SER A 84 12.16 -13.87 6.26
CA SER A 84 11.05 -14.73 5.85
C SER A 84 9.71 -14.10 6.23
N PHE A 85 8.63 -14.63 5.65
CA PHE A 85 7.30 -14.05 5.75
C PHE A 85 6.26 -15.12 6.07
N GLY A 86 5.30 -14.74 6.91
CA GLY A 86 4.05 -15.46 7.10
C GLY A 86 2.89 -14.56 6.67
N ALA A 87 1.85 -15.15 6.09
CA ALA A 87 0.62 -14.44 5.80
C ALA A 87 -0.58 -15.23 6.33
N ARG A 88 -1.47 -14.54 7.04
CA ARG A 88 -2.78 -15.04 7.44
C ARG A 88 -3.84 -14.25 6.68
N TRP A 89 -4.76 -14.98 6.07
CA TRP A 89 -5.80 -14.44 5.21
C TRP A 89 -7.10 -15.20 5.44
N ASN A 90 -8.21 -14.60 5.08
CA ASN A 90 -9.50 -15.26 4.96
C ASN A 90 -10.08 -14.97 3.58
N PRO A 91 -10.92 -15.86 3.01
CA PRO A 91 -11.78 -15.49 1.89
C PRO A 91 -12.58 -14.25 2.27
N ALA A 92 -12.76 -13.34 1.32
CA ALA A 92 -13.65 -12.21 1.54
C ALA A 92 -15.10 -12.71 1.61
N GLU A 93 -15.84 -12.25 2.62
CA GLU A 93 -17.28 -12.47 2.67
C GLU A 93 -17.96 -11.56 1.63
N GLU A 94 -19.14 -11.94 1.16
CA GLU A 94 -19.93 -11.09 0.27
C GLU A 94 -20.30 -9.80 1.02
N ASP A 95 -19.63 -8.71 0.68
CA ASP A 95 -19.96 -7.39 1.21
C ASP A 95 -19.70 -6.33 0.15
N ASP A 96 -20.79 -5.70 -0.27
CA ASP A 96 -20.84 -4.72 -1.34
C ASP A 96 -20.34 -3.33 -0.94
N ASN A 97 -19.93 -3.15 0.31
CA ASN A 97 -19.54 -1.84 0.80
C ASN A 97 -18.08 -1.51 0.53
N ILE A 98 -17.25 -2.45 0.10
CA ILE A 98 -15.84 -2.18 -0.18
C ILE A 98 -15.56 -2.49 -1.63
N ARG A 99 -15.06 -1.51 -2.39
CA ARG A 99 -14.86 -1.65 -3.83
C ARG A 99 -13.60 -0.93 -4.28
N ARG A 100 -12.84 -1.54 -5.16
CA ARG A 100 -11.72 -0.89 -5.88
C ARG A 100 -12.11 -0.26 -7.21
N GLN A 101 -13.29 -0.61 -7.70
CA GLN A 101 -13.81 -0.15 -8.98
C GLN A 101 -14.81 0.98 -8.80
N GLY A 102 -15.12 1.68 -9.91
CA GLY A 102 -16.06 2.80 -9.90
C GLY A 102 -15.45 4.10 -9.38
N PHE A 103 -14.13 4.17 -9.26
CA PHE A 103 -13.39 5.42 -9.06
C PHE A 103 -12.53 5.69 -10.27
N GLU A 104 -12.45 6.95 -10.68
CA GLU A 104 -11.59 7.40 -11.77
C GLU A 104 -10.59 8.42 -11.21
N VAL A 105 -9.31 8.23 -11.52
CA VAL A 105 -8.24 9.15 -11.09
C VAL A 105 -7.59 9.75 -12.32
N GLU A 106 -7.42 11.07 -12.28
CA GLU A 106 -6.68 11.82 -13.29
C GLU A 106 -5.52 12.56 -12.62
N VAL A 107 -4.32 12.40 -13.18
CA VAL A 107 -3.15 13.19 -12.79
C VAL A 107 -3.26 14.55 -13.46
N LEU A 108 -3.41 15.60 -12.66
CA LEU A 108 -3.59 16.96 -13.15
C LEU A 108 -2.26 17.67 -13.34
N LYS A 109 -1.33 17.44 -12.41
CA LYS A 109 -0.03 18.08 -12.40
C LYS A 109 0.96 17.23 -11.61
N GLU A 110 2.19 17.19 -12.11
CA GLU A 110 3.35 16.71 -11.37
C GLU A 110 4.32 17.88 -11.19
N ASP A 111 4.88 18.01 -10.00
CA ASP A 111 5.93 18.97 -9.67
C ASP A 111 6.96 18.31 -8.76
N GLN A 112 8.12 18.94 -8.65
CA GLN A 112 9.14 18.54 -7.69
C GLN A 112 9.88 19.78 -7.19
N ASP A 113 10.12 19.82 -5.89
CA ASP A 113 11.02 20.80 -5.30
C ASP A 113 12.27 20.11 -4.74
N SER A 114 13.02 20.79 -3.87
CA SER A 114 14.23 20.22 -3.26
C SER A 114 13.95 19.23 -2.12
N PHE A 115 12.70 19.04 -1.72
CA PHE A 115 12.29 18.25 -0.56
C PHE A 115 11.33 17.12 -0.91
N ALA A 116 10.45 17.31 -1.89
CA ALA A 116 9.41 16.33 -2.23
C ALA A 116 9.07 16.31 -3.72
N HIS A 117 8.53 15.16 -4.14
CA HIS A 117 7.67 15.07 -5.31
C HIS A 117 6.23 15.41 -4.93
N GLU A 118 5.55 16.20 -5.76
CA GLU A 118 4.14 16.52 -5.60
C GLU A 118 3.35 16.05 -6.82
N ILE A 119 2.27 15.32 -6.58
CA ILE A 119 1.34 14.85 -7.60
C ILE A 119 -0.06 15.36 -7.24
N ASP A 120 -0.55 16.32 -8.01
CA ASP A 120 -1.93 16.79 -7.90
C ASP A 120 -2.84 15.86 -8.71
N ILE A 121 -3.80 15.24 -8.06
CA ILE A 121 -4.78 14.35 -8.69
C ILE A 121 -6.21 14.85 -8.50
N SER A 122 -7.09 14.49 -9.43
CA SER A 122 -8.53 14.43 -9.16
C SER A 122 -8.96 12.99 -8.97
N VAL A 123 -9.97 12.77 -8.13
CA VAL A 123 -10.67 11.50 -7.99
C VAL A 123 -12.15 11.72 -8.19
N THR A 124 -12.76 10.96 -9.09
CA THR A 124 -14.21 10.98 -9.33
C THR A 124 -14.84 9.69 -8.85
N ASN A 125 -15.92 9.80 -8.07
CA ASN A 125 -16.71 8.65 -7.66
C ASN A 125 -17.80 8.36 -8.69
N ASN A 126 -17.55 7.39 -9.57
CA ASN A 126 -18.50 6.92 -10.57
C ASN A 126 -19.45 5.82 -10.04
N ASN A 127 -19.46 5.55 -8.73
CA ASN A 127 -20.45 4.67 -8.12
C ASN A 127 -21.79 5.39 -7.87
N GLU A 128 -22.83 4.61 -7.60
CA GLU A 128 -24.18 5.12 -7.32
C GLU A 128 -24.38 5.61 -5.86
N ARG A 129 -23.37 5.46 -5.00
CA ARG A 129 -23.42 5.80 -3.57
C ARG A 129 -22.23 6.66 -3.17
N THR A 130 -22.42 7.46 -2.12
CA THR A 130 -21.33 8.16 -1.44
C THR A 130 -20.29 7.16 -0.94
N ALA A 131 -19.03 7.40 -1.27
CA ALA A 131 -17.90 6.74 -0.66
C ALA A 131 -17.52 7.52 0.61
N ARG A 132 -17.68 6.90 1.78
CA ARG A 132 -17.33 7.53 3.06
C ARG A 132 -15.84 7.79 3.20
N THR A 133 -15.05 6.87 2.67
CA THR A 133 -13.61 7.03 2.56
C THR A 133 -13.16 6.35 1.27
N VAL A 134 -12.30 7.00 0.51
CA VAL A 134 -11.54 6.41 -0.59
C VAL A 134 -10.09 6.42 -0.18
N PHE A 135 -9.51 5.24 0.01
CA PHE A 135 -8.12 5.03 0.35
C PHE A 135 -7.27 4.97 -0.92
N PHE A 136 -6.08 5.56 -0.87
CA PHE A 136 -5.08 5.56 -1.92
C PHE A 136 -3.80 4.89 -1.44
N GLY A 137 -3.24 4.03 -2.27
CA GLY A 137 -1.88 3.51 -2.11
C GLY A 137 -1.06 3.93 -3.33
N THR A 138 -0.16 4.89 -3.17
CA THR A 138 0.74 5.33 -4.23
C THR A 138 2.07 4.59 -4.11
N LEU A 139 2.37 3.78 -5.12
CA LEU A 139 3.54 2.92 -5.18
C LEU A 139 4.60 3.59 -6.05
N PHE A 140 5.80 3.79 -5.53
CA PHE A 140 6.90 4.41 -6.29
C PHE A 140 7.94 3.37 -6.66
N TYR A 141 8.34 3.33 -7.93
CA TYR A 141 9.27 2.33 -8.47
C TYR A 141 10.50 2.98 -9.08
N ASN A 142 11.66 2.36 -8.90
CA ASN A 142 12.86 2.73 -9.65
C ASN A 142 12.84 2.16 -11.07
N ALA A 143 13.80 2.55 -11.91
CA ALA A 143 13.91 2.09 -13.30
C ALA A 143 14.14 0.58 -13.45
N GLY A 144 14.51 -0.12 -12.37
CA GLY A 144 14.62 -1.58 -12.31
C GLY A 144 13.29 -2.28 -11.98
N GLY A 145 12.22 -1.53 -11.76
CA GLY A 145 10.91 -2.04 -11.34
C GLY A 145 10.83 -2.41 -9.86
N ARG A 146 11.79 -1.97 -9.03
CA ARG A 146 11.77 -2.20 -7.59
C ARG A 146 10.97 -1.12 -6.89
N LEU A 147 10.11 -1.52 -5.95
CA LEU A 147 9.37 -0.64 -5.06
C LEU A 147 10.34 0.09 -4.11
N ILE A 148 10.34 1.42 -4.17
CA ILE A 148 11.22 2.30 -3.38
C ILE A 148 10.47 3.32 -2.55
N GLY A 149 9.13 3.37 -2.66
CA GLY A 149 8.29 4.21 -1.82
C GLY A 149 6.85 3.73 -1.78
N LEU A 150 6.17 4.11 -0.71
CA LEU A 150 4.75 3.91 -0.50
C LEU A 150 4.18 5.15 0.19
N ASP A 151 3.16 5.77 -0.42
CA ASP A 151 2.31 6.76 0.23
C ASP A 151 0.90 6.19 0.45
N LEU A 152 0.33 6.50 1.60
CA LEU A 152 -0.98 6.03 2.02
C LEU A 152 -1.82 7.25 2.42
N SER A 153 -2.88 7.52 1.67
CA SER A 153 -3.72 8.72 1.85
C SER A 153 -5.20 8.38 1.64
N SER A 154 -6.08 9.34 1.94
CA SER A 154 -7.51 9.16 1.73
C SER A 154 -8.24 10.47 1.47
N VAL A 155 -9.39 10.37 0.81
CA VAL A 155 -10.42 11.41 0.81
C VAL A 155 -11.68 10.86 1.46
N ASP A 156 -12.44 11.71 2.15
CA ASP A 156 -13.64 11.31 2.86
C ASP A 156 -14.89 11.94 2.22
N ASP A 157 -16.02 11.26 2.42
CA ASP A 157 -17.36 11.73 2.04
C ASP A 157 -17.51 12.19 0.58
N LEU A 158 -16.96 11.41 -0.36
CA LEU A 158 -17.05 11.67 -1.80
C LEU A 158 -18.41 11.21 -2.34
N GLU A 159 -19.30 12.15 -2.66
CA GLU A 159 -20.65 11.88 -3.16
C GLU A 159 -20.66 11.14 -4.51
N ALA A 160 -21.79 10.52 -4.84
CA ALA A 160 -21.96 9.86 -6.13
C ALA A 160 -21.89 10.89 -7.28
N GLY A 161 -20.98 10.69 -8.22
CA GLY A 161 -20.69 11.59 -9.34
C GLY A 161 -19.85 12.82 -8.98
N GLU A 162 -19.40 12.93 -7.72
CA GLU A 162 -18.52 14.02 -7.28
C GLU A 162 -17.07 13.77 -7.68
N THR A 163 -16.37 14.87 -7.94
CA THR A 163 -14.91 14.91 -8.12
C THR A 163 -14.29 15.73 -7.01
N ASP A 164 -13.29 15.16 -6.33
CA ASP A 164 -12.47 15.86 -5.35
C ASP A 164 -11.00 15.90 -5.80
N PHE A 165 -10.20 16.76 -5.14
CA PHE A 165 -8.83 17.06 -5.51
C PHE A 165 -7.91 16.78 -4.33
N LEU A 166 -6.89 15.96 -4.57
CA LEU A 166 -5.89 15.60 -3.56
C LEU A 166 -4.50 15.96 -4.09
N LYS A 167 -3.67 16.51 -3.20
CA LYS A 167 -2.24 16.60 -3.43
C LYS A 167 -1.55 15.46 -2.70
N LEU A 168 -0.91 14.58 -3.45
CA LEU A 168 0.01 13.58 -2.92
C LEU A 168 1.40 14.23 -2.84
N SER A 169 1.93 14.38 -1.63
CA SER A 169 3.26 14.95 -1.42
C SER A 169 4.16 13.90 -0.80
N TYR A 170 5.25 13.57 -1.49
CA TYR A 170 6.18 12.53 -1.08
C TYR A 170 7.58 13.09 -0.86
N PRO A 171 7.98 13.34 0.39
CA PRO A 171 9.33 13.78 0.69
C PRO A 171 10.36 12.72 0.29
N PHE A 172 11.47 13.14 -0.34
CA PHE A 172 12.52 12.23 -0.82
C PHE A 172 13.10 11.35 0.29
N GLU A 173 13.06 11.83 1.54
CA GLU A 173 13.53 11.09 2.71
C GLU A 173 12.68 9.86 3.05
N PHE A 174 11.45 9.78 2.53
CA PHE A 174 10.60 8.59 2.63
C PHE A 174 10.79 7.62 1.45
N LEU A 175 11.58 7.98 0.44
CA LEU A 175 12.01 7.02 -0.58
C LEU A 175 13.27 6.28 -0.11
N ALA A 176 13.35 4.99 -0.41
CA ALA A 176 14.56 4.21 -0.21
C ALA A 176 15.70 4.63 -1.16
N GLU A 177 15.36 5.32 -2.25
CA GLU A 177 16.27 5.83 -3.29
C GLU A 177 15.84 7.27 -3.65
N PRO A 178 16.78 8.19 -3.97
CA PRO A 178 16.46 9.62 -4.11
C PRO A 178 15.58 9.96 -5.31
N GLU A 179 15.47 9.07 -6.29
CA GLU A 179 14.72 9.28 -7.53
C GLU A 179 13.90 8.03 -7.85
N PHE A 180 12.67 8.23 -8.35
CA PHE A 180 11.83 7.17 -8.91
C PHE A 180 11.68 7.35 -10.42
N ASP A 181 11.31 6.27 -11.12
CA ASP A 181 11.09 6.24 -12.58
C ASP A 181 9.61 6.35 -12.93
N HIS A 182 8.75 5.62 -12.21
CA HIS A 182 7.30 5.68 -12.36
C HIS A 182 6.61 5.39 -11.02
N TYR A 183 5.30 5.67 -10.99
CA TYR A 183 4.44 5.35 -9.86
C TYR A 183 3.12 4.72 -10.32
N GLU A 184 2.48 3.99 -9.42
CA GLU A 184 1.13 3.44 -9.59
C GLU A 184 0.23 3.93 -8.46
N ILE A 185 -0.99 4.34 -8.79
CA ILE A 185 -2.01 4.73 -7.79
C ILE A 185 -3.03 3.61 -7.73
N LEU A 186 -3.13 2.96 -6.56
CA LEU A 186 -4.17 1.99 -6.24
C LEU A 186 -5.21 2.63 -5.34
N LEU A 187 -6.44 2.12 -5.39
CA LEU A 187 -7.54 2.69 -4.61
C LEU A 187 -8.58 1.66 -4.16
N GLU A 188 -9.19 1.94 -3.02
CA GLU A 188 -10.28 1.18 -2.43
C GLU A 188 -11.23 2.15 -1.70
N GLY A 189 -12.51 2.09 -2.04
CA GLY A 189 -13.55 2.90 -1.39
C GLY A 189 -14.42 2.07 -0.45
N TYR A 190 -14.83 2.70 0.66
CA TYR A 190 -15.89 2.23 1.54
C TYR A 190 -17.21 2.98 1.25
N LEU A 191 -18.17 2.28 0.65
CA LEU A 191 -19.50 2.74 0.27
C LEU A 191 -20.55 2.03 1.15
N PRO A 192 -20.92 2.56 2.32
CA PRO A 192 -21.85 1.88 3.22
C PRO A 192 -23.22 1.67 2.56
N SER A 193 -23.91 0.61 2.99
CA SER A 193 -25.31 0.38 2.62
C SER A 193 -26.18 1.56 3.05
N PRO A 194 -27.21 1.91 2.25
CA PRO A 194 -28.17 2.96 2.60
C PRO A 194 -28.97 2.65 3.87
#